data_AF-A0A950MRT1-F1
#
_entry.id   AF-A0A950MRT1-F1
#
_cell.length_a   1.000
_cell.length_b   1.000
_cell.length_c   1.000
_cell.angle_alpha   90.00
_cell.angle_beta   90.00
_cell.angle_gamma   90.00
#
_symmetry.space_group_name_H-M   'P 1'
#
loop_
_entity.id
_entity.type
_entity.pdbx_description
1 polymer ?
#
loop_
_entity_poly.entity_id
_entity_poly.type
_entity_poly.pdbx_seq_one_letter_code
_entity_poly.pdbx_strand_id
1 'polypeptide(L)'
;MSLADPLARYICEAQPLHDLLRRALIQLSGFLLKRTIASRQTVVDYEPLEAALERIREAAEGLSTLCAPAGAGHHRSHLIGALSALEGALAAALSTTDRDGDALFHFIEEAERHLRVVGRSLPGFETVDFRQACCAMHGVRGPFEARLVG
;
A
#
# COMPACT_ATOMS: atom_id res chain seq x y z
N MET A 1 -23.31 -12.82 -14.73
CA MET A 1 -23.64 -12.05 -13.51
C MET A 1 -24.21 -10.72 -13.98
N SER A 2 -25.51 -10.46 -13.76
CA SER A 2 -26.11 -9.19 -14.18
C SER A 2 -25.57 -8.06 -13.31
N LEU A 3 -25.16 -6.93 -13.90
CA LEU A 3 -24.71 -5.69 -13.24
C LEU A 3 -25.80 -5.02 -12.37
N ALA A 4 -26.90 -5.72 -12.09
CA ALA A 4 -28.01 -5.25 -11.26
C ALA A 4 -27.73 -5.32 -9.75
N ASP A 5 -26.71 -6.06 -9.30
CA ASP A 5 -26.32 -6.09 -7.88
C ASP A 5 -25.45 -4.86 -7.54
N PRO A 6 -25.95 -3.92 -6.69
CA PRO A 6 -25.21 -2.73 -6.31
C PRO A 6 -23.87 -3.03 -5.65
N LEU A 7 -23.74 -4.15 -4.93
CA LEU A 7 -22.49 -4.55 -4.27
C LEU A 7 -21.47 -5.04 -5.29
N ALA A 8 -21.90 -5.85 -6.26
CA ALA A 8 -21.01 -6.32 -7.34
C ALA A 8 -20.45 -5.14 -8.15
N ARG A 9 -21.29 -4.16 -8.50
CA ARG A 9 -20.85 -2.94 -9.18
C ARG A 9 -19.84 -2.15 -8.33
N TYR A 10 -20.14 -1.96 -7.05
CA TYR A 10 -19.21 -1.30 -6.12
C TYR A 10 -17.84 -1.99 -6.07
N ILE A 11 -17.82 -3.33 -6.00
CA ILE A 11 -16.58 -4.11 -5.99
C ILE A 11 -15.78 -3.85 -7.28
N CYS A 12 -16.43 -3.91 -8.44
CA CYS A 12 -15.77 -3.66 -9.72
C CYS A 12 -15.21 -2.22 -9.83
N GLU A 13 -15.92 -1.22 -9.31
CA GLU A 13 -15.49 0.17 -9.33
C GLU A 13 -14.39 0.47 -8.30
N ALA A 14 -14.42 -0.19 -7.15
CA ALA A 14 -13.46 0.04 -6.07
C ALA A 14 -12.12 -0.70 -6.28
N GLN A 15 -12.11 -1.78 -7.04
CA GLN A 15 -10.92 -2.62 -7.23
C GLN A 15 -9.74 -1.87 -7.91
N PRO A 16 -9.94 -1.12 -9.02
CA PRO A 16 -8.87 -0.29 -9.60
C PRO A 16 -8.32 0.75 -8.60
N LEU A 17 -9.18 1.34 -7.78
CA LEU A 17 -8.79 2.35 -6.78
C LEU A 17 -7.94 1.72 -5.68
N HIS A 18 -8.32 0.52 -5.19
CA HIS A 18 -7.50 -0.24 -4.26
C HIS A 18 -6.10 -0.56 -4.84
N ASP A 19 -6.03 -0.92 -6.11
CA ASP A 19 -4.76 -1.20 -6.79
C ASP A 19 -3.87 0.04 -6.91
N LEU A 20 -4.45 1.21 -7.19
CA LEU A 20 -3.74 2.48 -7.19
C LEU A 20 -3.12 2.77 -5.81
N LEU A 21 -3.91 2.63 -4.74
CA LEU A 21 -3.45 2.84 -3.37
C LEU A 21 -2.35 1.84 -2.98
N ARG A 22 -2.49 0.55 -3.34
CA ARG A 22 -1.44 -0.46 -3.11
C ARG A 22 -0.13 -0.11 -3.83
N ARG A 23 -0.21 0.35 -5.08
CA ARG A 23 0.98 0.72 -5.85
C ARG A 23 1.66 1.98 -5.28
N ALA A 24 0.88 2.98 -4.87
CA ALA A 24 1.40 4.15 -4.17
C ALA A 24 2.12 3.77 -2.87
N LEU A 25 1.53 2.88 -2.07
CA LEU A 25 2.17 2.33 -0.86
C LEU A 25 3.53 1.69 -1.19
N ILE A 26 3.59 0.82 -2.20
CA ILE A 26 4.84 0.14 -2.61
C ILE A 26 5.91 1.15 -3.01
N GLN A 27 5.53 2.19 -3.75
CA GLN A 27 6.47 3.22 -4.22
C GLN A 27 7.02 4.06 -3.08
N LEU A 28 6.16 4.47 -2.13
CA LEU A 28 6.57 5.21 -0.94
C LEU A 28 7.46 4.37 -0.01
N SER A 29 7.13 3.09 0.16
CA SER A 29 7.98 2.15 0.91
C SER A 29 9.34 1.94 0.26
N GLY A 30 9.38 1.83 -1.08
CA GLY A 30 10.62 1.74 -1.84
C GLY A 30 11.47 3.01 -1.73
N PHE A 31 10.83 4.18 -1.77
CA PHE A 31 11.49 5.47 -1.57
C PHE A 31 12.10 5.56 -0.15
N LEU A 32 11.33 5.22 0.88
CA LEU A 32 11.82 5.20 2.26
C LEU A 32 13.03 4.26 2.39
N LEU A 33 12.93 3.02 1.89
CA LEU A 33 14.02 2.05 1.94
C LEU A 33 15.28 2.59 1.25
N LYS A 34 15.15 3.16 0.05
CA LYS A 34 16.27 3.79 -0.67
C LYS A 34 16.90 4.90 0.17
N ARG A 35 16.09 5.75 0.81
CA ARG A 35 16.57 6.82 1.69
C ARG A 35 17.32 6.28 2.91
N THR A 36 16.83 5.20 3.51
CA THR A 36 17.46 4.57 4.69
C THR A 36 18.81 3.91 4.36
N ILE A 37 18.94 3.28 3.18
CA ILE A 37 20.19 2.62 2.78
C ILE A 37 21.17 3.55 2.06
N ALA A 38 20.70 4.69 1.56
CA ALA A 38 21.52 5.65 0.85
C ALA A 38 22.60 6.24 1.76
N SER A 39 23.84 6.28 1.27
CA SER A 39 24.90 7.04 1.93
C SER A 39 24.66 8.54 1.75
N ARG A 40 25.29 9.39 2.58
CA ARG A 40 25.16 10.86 2.54
C ARG A 40 25.50 11.53 1.19
N GLN A 41 26.11 10.80 0.25
CA GLN A 41 26.51 11.30 -1.07
C GLN A 41 25.61 10.84 -2.22
N THR A 42 24.53 10.10 -1.92
CA THR A 42 23.67 9.52 -2.96
C THR A 42 22.59 10.53 -3.38
N VAL A 43 22.42 10.73 -4.68
CA VAL A 43 21.33 11.55 -5.22
C VAL A 43 20.00 10.88 -4.91
N VAL A 44 19.05 11.64 -4.35
CA VAL A 44 17.70 11.15 -4.07
C VAL A 44 16.96 10.95 -5.38
N ASP A 45 16.48 9.72 -5.59
CA ASP A 45 15.64 9.36 -6.74
C ASP A 45 14.18 9.66 -6.41
N TYR A 46 13.63 10.69 -7.06
CA TYR A 46 12.26 11.17 -6.88
C TYR A 46 11.25 10.50 -7.81
N GLU A 47 11.67 9.67 -8.77
CA GLU A 47 10.76 9.00 -9.71
C GLU A 47 9.67 8.17 -9.00
N PRO A 48 9.97 7.38 -7.94
CA PRO A 48 8.93 6.67 -7.19
C PRO A 48 7.91 7.61 -6.53
N LEU A 49 8.34 8.81 -6.14
CA LEU A 49 7.51 9.79 -5.45
C LEU A 49 6.52 10.45 -6.41
N GLU A 50 6.98 10.83 -7.61
CA GLU A 50 6.13 11.34 -8.69
C GLU A 50 5.09 10.29 -9.10
N ALA A 51 5.53 9.04 -9.23
CA ALA A 51 4.64 7.94 -9.57
C ALA A 51 3.61 7.65 -8.46
N ALA A 52 3.97 7.82 -7.18
CA ALA A 52 3.04 7.70 -6.06
C ALA A 52 2.03 8.85 -6.04
N LEU A 53 2.49 10.09 -6.27
CA LEU A 53 1.64 11.28 -6.36
C LEU A 53 0.54 11.12 -7.41
N GLU A 54 0.89 10.63 -8.61
CA GLU A 54 -0.10 10.44 -9.68
C GLU A 54 -1.19 9.44 -9.29
N ARG A 55 -0.78 8.30 -8.69
CA ARG A 55 -1.74 7.27 -8.24
C ARG A 55 -2.62 7.76 -7.10
N ILE A 56 -2.07 8.55 -6.18
CA ILE A 56 -2.84 9.16 -5.09
C ILE A 56 -3.88 10.10 -5.66
N ARG A 57 -3.54 10.94 -6.65
CA ARG A 57 -4.49 11.83 -7.32
C ARG A 57 -5.61 11.06 -8.04
N GLU A 58 -5.26 10.07 -8.84
CA GLU A 58 -6.23 9.24 -9.55
C GLU A 58 -7.16 8.49 -8.57
N ALA A 59 -6.61 7.93 -7.49
CA ALA A 59 -7.40 7.29 -6.45
C ALA A 59 -8.31 8.29 -5.70
N ALA A 60 -7.83 9.49 -5.42
CA ALA A 60 -8.64 10.54 -4.78
C ALA A 60 -9.83 10.95 -5.65
N GLU A 61 -9.60 11.17 -6.95
CA GLU A 61 -10.67 11.49 -7.90
C GLU A 61 -11.70 10.36 -7.97
N GLY A 62 -11.26 9.11 -8.13
CA GLY A 62 -12.16 7.96 -8.16
C GLY A 62 -12.94 7.76 -6.85
N LEU A 63 -12.29 7.89 -5.70
CA LEU A 63 -12.95 7.71 -4.39
C LEU A 63 -13.94 8.82 -4.06
N SER A 64 -13.75 10.03 -4.64
CA SER A 64 -14.69 11.15 -4.47
C SER A 64 -16.05 10.87 -5.11
N THR A 65 -16.09 10.06 -6.17
CA THR A 65 -17.30 9.69 -6.92
C THR A 65 -17.82 8.29 -6.59
N LEU A 66 -17.00 7.45 -5.94
CA LEU A 66 -17.37 6.10 -5.53
C LEU A 66 -18.49 6.10 -4.47
N CYS A 67 -19.67 5.62 -4.84
CA CYS A 67 -20.82 5.48 -3.96
C CYS A 67 -20.88 4.08 -3.34
N ALA A 68 -20.78 3.98 -2.02
CA ALA A 68 -20.91 2.70 -1.32
C ALA A 68 -22.39 2.33 -1.11
N PRO A 69 -22.84 1.12 -1.51
CA PRO A 69 -24.15 0.60 -1.14
C PRO A 69 -24.21 0.26 0.36
N ALA A 70 -25.43 -0.02 0.84
CA ALA A 70 -25.64 -0.51 2.20
C ALA A 70 -24.77 -1.76 2.47
N GLY A 71 -24.04 -1.77 3.58
CA GLY A 71 -23.10 -2.85 3.94
C GLY A 71 -21.65 -2.64 3.45
N ALA A 72 -21.39 -1.77 2.47
CA ALA A 72 -20.04 -1.49 1.98
C ALA A 72 -19.40 -0.21 2.56
N GLY A 73 -20.13 0.52 3.41
CA GLY A 73 -19.66 1.79 3.99
C GLY A 73 -18.35 1.65 4.79
N HIS A 74 -18.19 0.55 5.54
CA HIS A 74 -16.97 0.27 6.28
C HIS A 74 -15.77 0.06 5.35
N HIS A 75 -15.95 -0.71 4.26
CA HIS A 75 -14.92 -0.91 3.25
C HIS A 75 -14.48 0.42 2.59
N ARG A 76 -15.45 1.26 2.18
CA ARG A 76 -15.16 2.60 1.64
C ARG A 76 -14.41 3.48 2.64
N SER A 77 -14.77 3.42 3.93
CA SER A 77 -14.06 4.16 4.97
C SER A 77 -12.60 3.75 5.09
N HIS A 78 -12.28 2.47 4.92
CA HIS A 78 -10.88 2.02 4.92
C HIS A 78 -10.12 2.42 3.66
N LEU A 79 -10.76 2.46 2.48
CA LEU A 79 -10.13 3.04 1.28
C LEU A 79 -9.79 4.52 1.46
N ILE A 80 -10.69 5.30 2.06
CA ILE A 80 -10.44 6.72 2.37
C ILE A 80 -9.34 6.89 3.41
N GLY A 81 -9.33 6.06 4.46
CA GLY A 81 -8.26 6.07 5.46
C GLY A 81 -6.90 5.74 4.85
N ALA A 82 -6.83 4.76 3.95
CA ALA A 82 -5.60 4.45 3.20
C ALA A 82 -5.15 5.63 2.33
N LEU A 83 -6.07 6.27 1.59
CA LEU A 83 -5.75 7.46 0.80
C LEU A 83 -5.18 8.59 1.68
N SER A 84 -5.85 8.92 2.78
CA SER A 84 -5.42 9.99 3.68
C SER A 84 -4.05 9.71 4.31
N ALA A 85 -3.78 8.46 4.69
CA ALA A 85 -2.47 8.06 5.17
C ALA A 85 -1.39 8.18 4.07
N LEU A 86 -1.70 7.81 2.82
CA LEU A 86 -0.76 7.95 1.70
C LEU A 86 -0.48 9.41 1.33
N GLU A 87 -1.47 10.30 1.42
CA GLU A 87 -1.25 11.75 1.30
C GLU A 87 -0.33 12.28 2.41
N GLY A 88 -0.51 11.81 3.65
CA GLY A 88 0.39 12.11 4.76
C GLY A 88 1.81 11.60 4.53
N ALA A 89 1.95 10.37 4.04
CA ALA A 89 3.25 9.79 3.66
C ALA A 89 3.93 10.62 2.56
N LEU A 90 3.20 11.02 1.52
CA LEU A 90 3.73 11.85 0.44
C LEU A 90 4.21 13.21 0.96
N ALA A 91 3.44 13.85 1.85
CA ALA A 91 3.84 15.11 2.48
C ALA A 91 5.10 14.93 3.35
N ALA A 92 5.20 13.84 4.11
CA ALA A 92 6.38 13.52 4.92
C ALA A 92 7.62 13.25 4.05
N ALA A 93 7.47 12.52 2.94
CA ALA A 93 8.54 12.23 2.00
C ALA A 93 9.12 13.50 1.34
N LEU A 94 8.28 14.50 1.08
CA LEU A 94 8.67 15.81 0.54
C LEU A 94 9.19 16.78 1.62
N SER A 95 9.04 16.45 2.90
CA SER A 95 9.42 17.33 4.00
C SER A 95 10.93 17.36 4.19
N THR A 96 11.48 18.56 4.42
CA THR A 96 12.87 18.76 4.83
C THR A 96 13.11 18.50 6.32
N THR A 97 12.04 18.35 7.11
CA THR A 97 12.11 18.15 8.56
C THR A 97 12.05 16.68 8.98
N ASP A 98 11.56 15.79 8.11
CA ASP A 98 11.50 14.33 8.34
C ASP A 98 12.77 13.62 7.83
N ARG A 99 13.93 14.02 8.36
CA ARG A 99 15.23 13.54 7.87
C ARG A 99 15.43 12.04 8.10
N ASP A 100 14.98 11.55 9.25
CA ASP A 100 15.16 10.15 9.66
C ASP A 100 14.07 9.23 9.08
N GLY A 101 12.95 9.81 8.66
CA GLY A 101 11.87 9.11 7.98
C GLY A 101 10.83 8.47 8.87
N ASP A 102 10.82 8.84 10.15
CA ASP A 102 9.86 8.33 11.13
C ASP A 102 8.43 8.70 10.75
N ALA A 103 8.20 9.93 10.28
CA ALA A 103 6.85 10.35 9.88
C ALA A 103 6.39 9.62 8.61
N LEU A 104 7.27 9.51 7.60
CA LEU A 104 7.00 8.73 6.41
C LEU A 104 6.69 7.27 6.75
N PHE A 105 7.50 6.63 7.60
CA PHE A 105 7.30 5.26 8.03
C PHE A 105 5.96 5.06 8.75
N HIS A 106 5.63 5.96 9.69
CA HIS A 106 4.35 5.94 10.41
C HIS A 106 3.15 5.93 9.46
N PHE A 107 3.14 6.83 8.47
CA PHE A 107 2.04 6.90 7.50
C PHE A 107 1.98 5.69 6.56
N ILE A 108 3.13 5.10 6.22
CA ILE A 108 3.19 3.83 5.47
C ILE A 108 2.54 2.70 6.27
N GLU A 109 2.86 2.55 7.55
CA GLU A 109 2.25 1.53 8.41
C GLU A 109 0.73 1.73 8.55
N GLU A 110 0.29 2.97 8.68
CA GLU A 110 -1.12 3.31 8.78
C GLU A 110 -1.88 2.99 7.49
N ALA A 111 -1.33 3.37 6.33
CA ALA A 111 -1.90 3.02 5.03
C ALA A 111 -1.99 1.51 4.84
N GLU A 112 -0.94 0.77 5.22
CA GLU A 112 -0.91 -0.69 5.16
C GLU A 112 -2.02 -1.30 6.03
N ARG A 113 -2.21 -0.80 7.26
CA ARG A 113 -3.28 -1.25 8.17
C ARG A 113 -4.65 -1.11 7.54
N HIS A 114 -4.94 0.02 6.89
CA HIS A 114 -6.20 0.22 6.18
C HIS A 114 -6.35 -0.75 5.00
N LEU A 115 -5.33 -0.90 4.17
CA LEU A 115 -5.37 -1.79 2.99
C LEU A 115 -5.51 -3.27 3.39
N ARG A 116 -4.90 -3.71 4.50
CA ARG A 116 -5.11 -5.06 5.03
C ARG A 116 -6.57 -5.32 5.44
N VAL A 117 -7.26 -4.32 5.97
CA VAL A 117 -8.69 -4.45 6.31
C VAL A 117 -9.54 -4.51 5.04
N VAL A 118 -9.27 -3.64 4.06
CA VAL A 118 -9.90 -3.66 2.73
C VAL A 118 -9.81 -5.07 2.12
N GLY A 119 -8.61 -5.63 2.05
CA GLY A 119 -8.36 -6.94 1.46
C GLY A 119 -8.98 -8.14 2.18
N ARG A 120 -9.60 -7.94 3.34
CA ARG A 120 -10.34 -8.97 4.10
C ARG A 120 -11.84 -8.71 4.17
N SER A 121 -12.30 -7.54 3.73
CA SER A 121 -13.66 -7.08 3.94
C SER A 121 -14.62 -7.47 2.81
N LEU A 122 -14.12 -7.54 1.57
CA LEU A 122 -14.89 -7.91 0.38
C LEU A 122 -14.05 -8.81 -0.55
N PRO A 123 -14.68 -9.70 -1.34
CA PRO A 123 -13.96 -10.54 -2.30
C PRO A 123 -13.36 -9.70 -3.44
N GLY A 124 -12.21 -10.13 -3.96
CA GLY A 124 -11.51 -9.48 -5.08
C GLY A 124 -10.49 -8.41 -4.66
N PHE A 125 -10.30 -8.20 -3.36
CA PHE A 125 -9.33 -7.27 -2.78
C PHE A 125 -8.18 -7.99 -2.06
N GLU A 126 -8.15 -9.33 -2.11
CA GLU A 126 -7.20 -10.14 -1.37
C GLU A 126 -5.78 -9.75 -1.76
N THR A 127 -4.98 -9.43 -0.75
CA THR A 127 -3.54 -9.34 -0.96
C THR A 127 -3.00 -10.76 -1.01
N VAL A 128 -2.26 -11.10 -2.07
CA VAL A 128 -1.60 -12.41 -2.17
C VAL A 128 -0.69 -12.58 -0.96
N ASP A 129 -1.05 -13.49 -0.05
CA ASP A 129 -0.16 -13.90 1.04
C ASP A 129 0.90 -14.83 0.45
N PHE A 130 2.06 -14.25 0.11
CA PHE A 130 3.16 -15.01 -0.46
C PHE A 130 3.70 -16.09 0.48
N ARG A 131 3.38 -16.08 1.79
CA ARG A 131 3.70 -17.21 2.70
C ARG A 131 2.95 -18.48 2.33
N GLN A 132 1.83 -18.35 1.65
CA GLN A 132 1.01 -19.45 1.12
C GLN A 132 1.28 -19.73 -0.36
N ALA A 133 2.19 -18.98 -1.01
CA ALA A 133 2.57 -19.27 -2.38
C ALA A 133 3.40 -20.57 -2.43
N CYS A 134 3.21 -21.36 -3.49
CA CYS A 134 3.94 -22.61 -3.74
C CYS A 134 5.47 -22.43 -3.54
N CYS A 135 6.03 -21.31 -3.98
CA CYS A 135 7.45 -20.99 -3.82
C CYS A 135 7.91 -20.79 -2.36
N ALA A 136 7.05 -20.29 -1.46
CA ALA A 136 7.40 -20.10 -0.05
C ALA A 136 7.41 -21.43 0.73
N MET A 137 6.61 -22.42 0.29
CA MET A 137 6.64 -23.79 0.82
C MET A 137 7.94 -24.54 0.47
N HIS A 138 8.73 -24.00 -0.46
CA HIS A 138 10.05 -24.51 -0.86
C HIS A 138 11.23 -23.72 -0.26
N GLY A 139 10.96 -22.78 0.66
CA GLY A 139 11.96 -22.04 1.43
C GLY A 139 12.72 -22.93 2.43
N VAL A 140 13.64 -23.75 1.90
CA VAL A 140 14.83 -24.33 2.53
C VAL A 140 14.67 -24.85 3.98
N ARG A 141 14.30 -26.13 4.11
CA ARG A 141 14.88 -27.00 5.15
C ARG A 141 16.27 -27.41 4.67
N GLY A 142 17.25 -26.53 4.83
CA GLY A 142 18.67 -26.83 4.66
C GLY A 142 19.35 -26.87 6.03
N PRO A 143 20.25 -27.82 6.31
CA PRO A 143 20.98 -27.84 7.57
C PRO A 143 22.03 -26.72 7.53
N PHE A 144 21.70 -25.55 8.04
CA PHE A 144 22.72 -24.57 8.39
C PHE A 144 23.21 -24.90 9.80
N GLU A 145 24.12 -25.86 9.89
CA GLU A 145 24.95 -26.02 11.08
C GLU A 145 25.71 -24.72 11.31
N ALA A 146 25.31 -23.98 12.33
CA ALA A 146 26.09 -22.89 12.88
C ALA A 146 27.38 -23.47 13.46
N ARG A 147 28.45 -23.49 12.66
CA ARG A 147 29.80 -23.71 13.18
C ARG A 147 30.31 -22.38 13.75
N LEU A 148 30.03 -22.17 15.03
CA LEU A 148 30.77 -21.22 15.86
C LEU A 148 32.19 -21.77 16.05
N VAL A 149 33.19 -21.13 15.44
CA VAL A 149 34.59 -21.15 15.91
C VAL A 149 35.18 -19.77 15.62
N GLY A 150 35.58 -19.08 16.69
CA GLY A 150 36.13 -17.73 16.71
C GLY A 150 35.82 -17.08 18.04
#